data_AF-C1IFR1-F1
#
_entry.id   AF-C1IFR1-F1
#
_cell.length_a   1.000
_cell.length_b   1.000
_cell.length_c   1.000
_cell.angle_alpha   90.00
_cell.angle_beta   90.00
_cell.angle_gamma   90.00
#
_symmetry.space_group_name_H-M   'P 1'
#
loop_
_entity.id
_entity.type
_entity.pdbx_description
1 polymer ?
#
loop_
_entity_poly.entity_id
_entity_poly.type
_entity_poly.pdbx_seq_one_letter_code
_entity_poly.pdbx_strand_id
1 'polypeptide(L)'
;VVYFHGGGWTGGAAQHSGGQTAWFADQGWLVVSVDYRLATVDEATWDKAPADVACALIWTVEHASALGADVSRVVYFHGDSAGGNL
;
A
#
# COMPACT_ATOMS: atom_id res chain seq x y z
N VAL A 1 2.93 -6.01 6.11
CA VAL A 1 2.87 -4.55 5.96
C VAL A 1 2.25 -4.26 4.61
N VAL A 2 1.20 -3.45 4.56
CA VAL A 2 0.68 -2.92 3.30
C VAL A 2 1.11 -1.46 3.21
N TYR A 3 1.83 -1.13 2.13
CA TYR A 3 2.48 0.15 1.96
C TYR A 3 1.80 0.95 0.83
N PHE A 4 1.42 2.19 1.12
CA PHE A 4 0.84 3.13 0.15
C PHE A 4 1.79 4.32 -0.08
N HIS A 5 2.24 4.49 -1.31
CA HIS A 5 3.21 5.53 -1.67
C HIS A 5 2.62 6.95 -1.56
N GLY A 6 3.45 7.94 -1.26
CA GLY A 6 3.09 9.35 -1.39
C GLY A 6 3.13 9.84 -2.83
N GLY A 7 2.98 11.15 -3.01
CA GLY A 7 2.96 11.80 -4.32
C GLY A 7 1.75 12.68 -4.59
N GLY A 8 1.09 13.17 -3.54
CA GLY A 8 0.04 14.19 -3.64
C GLY A 8 -1.18 13.73 -4.44
N TRP A 9 -1.49 12.43 -4.40
CA TRP A 9 -2.53 11.78 -5.19
C TRP A 9 -2.37 11.87 -6.71
N THR A 10 -1.42 12.63 -7.25
CA THR A 10 -1.22 12.85 -8.69
C THR A 10 0.03 12.15 -9.23
N GLY A 11 0.82 11.54 -8.36
CA GLY A 11 2.08 10.91 -8.72
C GLY A 11 2.52 9.87 -7.70
N GLY A 12 3.66 9.25 -7.97
CA GLY A 12 4.19 8.15 -7.18
C GLY A 12 3.92 6.79 -7.82
N ALA A 13 4.49 5.75 -7.22
CA ALA A 13 4.31 4.36 -7.65
C ALA A 13 4.77 3.43 -6.51
N ALA A 14 4.25 2.21 -6.48
CA ALA A 14 4.56 1.17 -5.51
C ALA A 14 6.07 0.89 -5.39
N GLN A 15 6.83 1.11 -6.47
CA GLN A 15 8.27 0.88 -6.53
C GLN A 15 9.08 2.04 -5.92
N HIS A 16 8.51 3.22 -5.74
CA HIS A 16 9.23 4.40 -5.23
C HIS A 16 9.57 4.32 -3.74
N SER A 17 8.92 3.42 -3.00
CA SER A 17 9.10 3.26 -1.55
C SER A 17 10.11 2.17 -1.18
N GLY A 18 10.98 1.78 -2.14
CA GLY A 18 11.90 0.65 -2.05
C GLY A 18 12.76 0.61 -0.79
N GLY A 19 13.24 1.76 -0.28
CA GLY A 19 14.07 1.80 0.92
C GLY A 19 13.31 1.40 2.19
N GLN A 20 12.08 1.89 2.36
CA GLN A 20 11.25 1.58 3.53
C GLN A 20 10.68 0.16 3.45
N THR A 21 10.24 -0.25 2.25
CA THR A 21 9.69 -1.58 2.03
C THR A 21 10.77 -2.66 2.16
N ALA A 22 12.00 -2.39 1.68
CA ALA A 22 13.15 -3.28 1.90
C ALA A 22 13.48 -3.43 3.39
N TRP A 23 13.48 -2.33 4.15
CA TRP A 23 13.73 -2.39 5.59
C TRP A 23 12.75 -3.32 6.31
N PHE A 24 11.45 -3.26 6.02
CA PHE A 24 10.47 -4.18 6.58
C PHE A 24 10.72 -5.64 6.15
N ALA A 25 11.05 -5.86 4.86
CA ALA A 25 11.34 -7.18 4.34
C ALA A 25 12.57 -7.82 5.02
N ASP A 26 13.63 -7.03 5.25
CA ASP A 26 14.85 -7.46 5.95
C ASP A 26 14.59 -7.86 7.41
N GLN A 27 13.52 -7.32 8.02
CA GLN A 27 13.06 -7.70 9.36
C GLN A 27 12.13 -8.93 9.36
N GLY A 28 11.92 -9.57 8.20
CA GLY A 28 11.12 -10.78 8.06
C GLY A 28 9.62 -10.54 7.90
N TRP A 29 9.19 -9.33 7.53
CA TRP A 29 7.79 -9.04 7.23
C TRP A 29 7.49 -9.29 5.76
N LEU A 30 6.30 -9.84 5.48
CA LEU A 30 5.71 -9.73 4.15
C LEU A 30 5.32 -8.27 3.91
N VAL A 31 5.78 -7.70 2.81
CA VAL A 31 5.48 -6.33 2.40
C VAL A 31 4.74 -6.35 1.07
N VAL A 32 3.60 -5.68 1.02
CA VAL A 32 2.80 -5.48 -0.20
C VAL A 32 2.77 -3.99 -0.49
N SER A 33 3.48 -3.56 -1.54
CA SER A 33 3.40 -2.19 -2.04
C SER A 33 2.25 -2.05 -3.02
N VAL A 34 1.45 -1.01 -2.87
CA VAL A 34 0.18 -0.84 -3.62
C VAL A 34 0.22 0.40 -4.49
N ASP A 35 -0.14 0.22 -5.76
CA ASP A 35 -0.51 1.32 -6.66
C ASP A 35 -2.01 1.60 -6.51
N TYR A 36 -2.36 2.74 -5.92
CA TYR A 36 -3.74 3.24 -5.88
C TYR A 36 -4.00 4.21 -7.02
N ARG A 37 -5.27 4.41 -7.40
CA ARG A 37 -5.61 5.32 -8.51
C ARG A 37 -5.16 6.76 -8.21
N LEU A 38 -4.36 7.30 -9.12
CA LEU A 38 -3.91 8.67 -9.08
C LEU A 38 -4.90 9.60 -9.79
N ALA A 39 -5.08 10.78 -9.22
CA ALA A 39 -5.81 11.87 -9.84
C ALA A 39 -5.06 12.37 -11.08
N THR A 40 -5.82 12.69 -12.11
CA THR A 40 -5.34 13.34 -13.33
C THR A 40 -5.92 14.76 -13.42
N VAL A 41 -5.53 15.51 -14.46
CA VAL A 41 -6.09 16.84 -14.71
C VAL A 41 -7.60 16.82 -14.97
N ASP A 42 -8.12 15.70 -15.49
CA ASP A 42 -9.52 15.55 -15.88
C ASP A 42 -10.33 14.69 -14.90
N GLU A 43 -9.67 14.00 -13.97
CA GLU A 43 -10.31 13.04 -13.08
C GLU A 43 -9.76 13.10 -11.66
N ALA A 44 -10.63 13.45 -10.71
CA ALA A 44 -10.34 13.35 -9.28
C ALA A 44 -10.55 11.92 -8.77
N THR A 45 -9.77 11.53 -7.76
CA THR A 45 -9.80 10.17 -7.17
C THR A 45 -10.05 10.14 -5.66
N TRP A 46 -10.48 11.25 -5.05
CA TRP A 46 -10.74 11.31 -3.61
C TRP A 46 -11.81 10.30 -3.14
N ASP A 47 -12.75 9.94 -4.01
CA ASP A 47 -13.83 8.97 -3.80
C ASP A 47 -13.47 7.55 -4.28
N LYS A 48 -12.27 7.38 -4.84
CA LYS A 48 -11.81 6.17 -5.54
C LYS A 48 -10.60 5.52 -4.87
N ALA A 49 -9.57 6.31 -4.58
CA ALA A 49 -8.33 5.84 -3.97
C ALA A 49 -8.56 5.13 -2.61
N PRO A 50 -9.47 5.58 -1.71
CA PRO A 50 -9.74 4.85 -0.48
C PRO A 50 -10.29 3.43 -0.70
N ALA A 51 -11.09 3.24 -1.76
CA ALA A 51 -11.60 1.91 -2.11
C ALA A 51 -10.49 1.00 -2.64
N ASP A 52 -9.51 1.53 -3.37
CA ASP A 52 -8.36 0.77 -3.84
C ASP A 52 -7.50 0.28 -2.67
N VAL A 53 -7.30 1.16 -1.67
CA VAL A 53 -6.64 0.81 -0.41
C VAL A 53 -7.40 -0.33 0.28
N ALA A 54 -8.71 -0.19 0.49
CA ALA A 54 -9.52 -1.24 1.11
C ALA A 54 -9.44 -2.58 0.34
N CYS A 55 -9.52 -2.54 -0.99
CA CYS A 55 -9.38 -3.73 -1.84
C CYS A 55 -8.00 -4.38 -1.69
N ALA A 56 -6.92 -3.59 -1.68
CA ALA A 56 -5.57 -4.12 -1.54
C ALA A 56 -5.34 -4.77 -0.17
N LEU A 57 -5.98 -4.24 0.88
CA LEU A 57 -5.94 -4.82 2.22
C LEU A 57 -6.67 -6.16 2.28
N ILE A 58 -7.89 -6.22 1.73
CA ILE A 58 -8.66 -7.47 1.65
C ILE A 58 -7.85 -8.52 0.88
N TRP A 59 -7.36 -8.15 -0.31
CA TRP A 59 -6.53 -9.03 -1.12
C TRP A 59 -5.31 -9.53 -0.35
N THR A 60 -4.63 -8.64 0.37
CA THR A 60 -3.45 -9.02 1.16
C THR A 60 -3.80 -10.05 2.23
N VAL A 61 -4.88 -9.84 3.00
CA VAL A 61 -5.28 -10.77 4.05
C VAL A 61 -5.66 -12.14 3.47
N GLU A 62 -6.39 -12.15 2.36
CA GLU A 62 -6.82 -13.38 1.68
C GLU A 62 -5.63 -14.20 1.13
N HIS A 63 -4.56 -13.54 0.69
CA HIS A 63 -3.42 -14.19 0.04
C HIS A 63 -2.19 -14.34 0.94
N ALA A 64 -2.13 -13.63 2.08
CA ALA A 64 -0.94 -13.56 2.93
C ALA A 64 -0.46 -14.93 3.40
N SER A 65 -1.36 -15.86 3.76
CA SER A 65 -0.96 -17.21 4.17
C SER A 65 -0.30 -17.99 3.02
N ALA A 66 -0.81 -17.85 1.79
CA ALA A 66 -0.21 -18.46 0.61
C ALA A 66 1.15 -17.84 0.24
N LEU A 67 1.37 -16.58 0.63
CA LEU A 67 2.64 -15.86 0.49
C LEU A 67 3.61 -16.11 1.66
N GLY A 68 3.27 -17.01 2.59
CA GLY A 68 4.14 -17.39 3.71
C GLY A 68 4.08 -16.45 4.92
N ALA A 69 3.13 -15.53 4.95
CA ALA A 69 2.90 -14.67 6.11
C ALA A 69 1.92 -15.29 7.10
N ASP A 70 2.19 -15.07 8.39
CA ASP A 70 1.26 -15.39 9.47
C ASP A 70 0.23 -14.26 9.62
N VAL A 71 -0.98 -14.49 9.12
CA VAL A 71 -2.11 -13.54 9.18
C VAL A 71 -2.65 -13.31 10.59
N SER A 72 -2.26 -14.12 11.58
CA SER A 72 -2.57 -13.84 12.99
C SER A 72 -1.67 -12.73 13.57
N ARG A 73 -0.59 -12.38 12.86
CA ARG A 73 0.29 -11.25 13.19
C ARG A 73 -0.23 -9.99 12.53
N VAL A 74 -0.12 -8.87 13.25
CA VAL A 74 -0.72 -7.58 12.89
C VAL A 74 -0.33 -7.14 11.47
N VAL A 75 -1.34 -6.88 10.64
CA VAL A 75 -1.16 -6.20 9.34
C VAL A 75 -0.95 -4.71 9.62
N TYR A 76 0.29 -4.26 9.53
CA TYR A 76 0.65 -2.84 9.70
C TYR A 76 0.35 -2.05 8.42
N PHE A 77 -0.43 -0.98 8.56
CA PHE A 77 -0.65 0.02 7.52
C PHE A 77 0.50 1.03 7.57
N HIS A 78 1.12 1.29 6.43
CA HIS A 78 2.12 2.34 6.34
C HIS A 78 1.94 3.10 5.03
N GLY A 79 2.17 4.40 5.09
CA GLY A 79 2.15 5.23 3.90
C GLY A 79 2.81 6.56 4.19
N ASP A 80 3.31 7.19 3.14
CA ASP A 80 3.96 8.48 3.22
C ASP A 80 3.08 9.56 2.58
N SER A 81 3.01 10.74 3.20
CA SER A 81 2.29 11.89 2.66
C SER A 81 0.84 11.55 2.24
N ALA A 82 0.49 11.70 0.96
CA ALA A 82 -0.81 11.33 0.41
C ALA A 82 -1.18 9.85 0.66
N GLY A 83 -0.23 8.92 0.56
CA GLY A 83 -0.47 7.51 0.86
C GLY A 83 -0.69 7.24 2.34
N GLY A 84 -0.10 8.05 3.23
CA GLY A 84 -0.36 7.97 4.67
C GLY A 84 -1.66 8.67 5.11
N ASN A 85 -2.27 9.47 4.23
CA ASN A 85 -3.59 10.05 4.45
C ASN A 85 -4.72 9.08 4.10
N LEU A 86 -4.49 8.20 3.12
CA LEU A 86 -5.41 7.13 2.70
C LEU A 86 -5.43 5.99 3.72
#